data_AF-A0A2J8MB76-F1
#
_entry.id   AF-A0A2J8MB76-F1
#
_cell.length_a   1.000
_cell.length_b   1.000
_cell.length_c   1.000
_cell.angle_alpha   90.00
_cell.angle_beta   90.00
_cell.angle_gamma   90.00
#
_symmetry.space_group_name_H-M   'P 1'
#
loop_
_entity.id
_entity.type
_entity.pdbx_description
1 polymer ?
#
loop_
_entity_poly.entity_id
_entity_poly.type
_entity_poly.pdbx_seq_one_letter_code
_entity_poly.pdbx_strand_id
1 'polypeptide(L)'
;MSAVAQLWEDEWEVLLISLQGTAPFLHVGALAAVTMLSWIVAGQFARAERTSSQVTILCTFFTVVFALYLAPLTISSPCIMEKKDLGPKPALIGHRGAPMLAPEHTLMSFRKALEQKLYGLQADITISLDGVPFLMHDTTLRRTTNVEEEFPELAHRPASMLNWTTLQRLNAGQWFLKTDPFWTASSLSPSDHREAQNQSICSLAELLELAKGNATLLLNLRDPPREHPYRSSFINVTLEAVLHSGFPQHQVMWLPSRQRPLVRKVAPGFQQTSGSKEAVASLRRGHIQRLNLRYTQVSRQELRDYASWNLSVNLYTVNAPWLFSLLWCAGVPSVTSDNSHTLSQVPSPLWIMPPDEYCLMWVTADLVSFTLIVGIFVLQKWRLGGIRSYNPEQIMLSAAVRRTSRDVSIMKEKLIFSEISDGVEVSDVLSVCSDNSYDTYANSTATPVGPRGGGSRTKTLIERSGR
;
A
#
# COMPACT_ATOMS: atom_id res chain seq x y z
N MET A 1 22.70 4.36 -14.06
CA MET A 1 22.22 4.18 -12.67
C MET A 1 21.35 2.93 -12.64
N SER A 2 21.31 2.18 -11.54
CA SER A 2 20.63 0.87 -11.51
C SER A 2 19.10 1.03 -11.41
N ALA A 3 18.36 0.05 -11.93
CA ALA A 3 16.89 0.06 -11.86
C ALA A 3 16.36 0.11 -10.41
N VAL A 4 17.10 -0.49 -9.46
CA VAL A 4 16.78 -0.45 -8.02
C VAL A 4 16.74 0.97 -7.48
N ALA A 5 17.69 1.84 -7.88
CA ALA A 5 17.69 3.23 -7.44
C ALA A 5 16.47 3.98 -7.98
N GLN A 6 16.13 3.79 -9.25
CA GLN A 6 14.96 4.43 -9.87
C GLN A 6 13.63 3.96 -9.25
N LEU A 7 13.55 2.68 -8.87
CA LEU A 7 12.38 2.10 -8.20
C LEU A 7 12.24 2.62 -6.76
N TRP A 8 13.36 2.91 -6.07
CA TRP A 8 13.38 3.50 -4.73
C TRP A 8 12.95 4.97 -4.75
N GLU A 9 13.43 5.77 -5.71
CA GLU A 9 13.00 7.17 -5.90
C GLU A 9 11.47 7.25 -6.16
N ASP A 10 10.95 6.41 -7.06
CA ASP A 10 9.51 6.31 -7.37
C ASP A 10 8.66 6.08 -6.09
N GLU A 11 9.09 5.18 -5.19
CA GLU A 11 8.41 4.89 -3.91
C GLU A 11 8.44 6.10 -2.94
N TRP A 12 9.55 6.85 -2.86
CA TRP A 12 9.62 8.04 -2.01
C TRP A 12 8.73 9.18 -2.51
N GLU A 13 8.64 9.40 -3.82
CA GLU A 13 7.70 10.39 -4.38
C GLU A 13 6.24 10.02 -4.04
N VAL A 14 5.88 8.74 -4.12
CA VAL A 14 4.55 8.23 -3.70
C VAL A 14 4.31 8.41 -2.21
N LEU A 15 5.31 8.15 -1.36
CA LEU A 15 5.22 8.34 0.09
C LEU A 15 5.02 9.82 0.45
N LEU A 16 5.74 10.74 -0.19
CA LEU A 16 5.57 12.19 0.01
C LEU A 16 4.17 12.67 -0.39
N ILE A 17 3.63 12.16 -1.50
CA ILE A 17 2.26 12.49 -1.96
C ILE A 17 1.20 11.88 -1.02
N SER A 18 1.44 10.66 -0.51
CA SER A 18 0.58 10.02 0.50
C SER A 18 0.56 10.80 1.81
N LEU A 19 1.72 11.23 2.31
CA LEU A 19 1.84 12.15 3.44
C LEU A 19 1.06 13.45 3.16
N GLN A 20 1.21 14.06 1.98
CA GLN A 20 0.47 15.28 1.63
C GLN A 20 -1.06 15.07 1.62
N GLY A 21 -1.53 13.88 1.24
CA GLY A 21 -2.94 13.49 1.25
C GLY A 21 -3.50 13.04 2.61
N THR A 22 -2.65 12.87 3.64
CA THR A 22 -3.04 12.32 4.96
C THR A 22 -2.55 13.13 6.16
N ALA A 23 -1.68 14.12 5.97
CA ALA A 23 -1.03 14.89 7.03
C ALA A 23 -1.97 15.47 8.12
N PRO A 24 -3.16 16.01 7.81
CA PRO A 24 -4.11 16.44 8.85
C PRO A 24 -4.48 15.34 9.85
N PHE A 25 -4.66 14.09 9.38
CA PHE A 25 -5.00 12.94 10.21
C PHE A 25 -3.77 12.35 10.90
N LEU A 26 -2.60 12.38 10.24
CA LEU A 26 -1.32 11.97 10.84
C LEU A 26 -0.90 12.88 11.98
N HIS A 27 -1.17 14.20 11.91
CA HIS A 27 -0.98 15.13 13.02
C HIS A 27 -1.80 14.73 14.24
N VAL A 28 -3.11 14.55 14.08
CA VAL A 28 -4.02 14.12 15.17
C VAL A 28 -3.60 12.76 15.75
N GLY A 29 -3.18 11.80 14.90
CA GLY A 29 -2.68 10.51 15.33
C GLY A 29 -1.36 10.59 16.13
N ALA A 30 -0.40 11.38 15.66
CA ALA A 30 0.87 11.62 16.36
C ALA A 30 0.64 12.33 17.71
N LEU A 31 -0.29 13.30 17.74
CA LEU A 31 -0.64 14.03 18.95
C LEU A 31 -1.34 13.13 19.98
N ALA A 32 -2.25 12.26 19.55
CA ALA A 32 -2.85 11.24 20.40
C ALA A 32 -1.78 10.29 20.98
N ALA A 33 -0.84 9.83 20.16
CA ALA A 33 0.26 8.97 20.60
C ALA A 33 1.16 9.65 21.65
N VAL A 34 1.57 10.90 21.43
CA VAL A 34 2.38 11.66 22.42
C VAL A 34 1.58 11.97 23.70
N THR A 35 0.27 12.21 23.58
CA THR A 35 -0.64 12.34 24.73
C THR A 35 -0.68 11.06 25.56
N MET A 36 -0.72 9.88 24.95
CA MET A 36 -0.62 8.59 25.66
C MET A 36 0.77 8.37 26.29
N LEU A 37 1.85 8.69 25.55
CA LEU A 37 3.23 8.58 26.05
C LEU A 37 3.50 9.49 27.26
N SER A 38 2.75 10.59 27.42
CA SER A 38 2.85 11.48 28.58
C SER A 38 2.71 10.75 29.93
N TRP A 39 1.94 9.65 29.98
CA TRP A 39 1.82 8.80 31.17
C TRP A 39 3.14 8.11 31.55
N ILE A 40 3.89 7.64 30.55
CA ILE A 40 5.20 7.02 30.76
C ILE A 40 6.22 8.11 31.14
N VAL A 41 6.20 9.25 30.45
CA VAL A 41 7.11 10.38 30.70
C VAL A 41 6.93 10.96 32.10
N ALA A 42 5.68 11.23 32.53
CA ALA A 42 5.37 11.66 33.88
C ALA A 42 5.84 10.62 34.93
N GLY A 43 5.73 9.33 34.61
CA GLY A 43 6.16 8.23 35.47
C GLY A 43 7.68 8.16 35.65
N GLN A 44 8.44 8.46 34.60
CA GLN A 44 9.90 8.58 34.68
C GLN A 44 10.32 9.87 35.38
N PHE A 45 9.68 11.00 35.07
CA PHE A 45 9.89 12.28 35.76
C PHE A 45 9.70 12.15 37.28
N ALA A 46 8.64 11.48 37.74
CA ALA A 46 8.35 11.29 39.15
C ALA A 46 9.27 10.27 39.87
N ARG A 47 9.96 9.40 39.10
CA ARG A 47 10.95 8.43 39.61
C ARG A 47 12.39 8.96 39.57
N ALA A 48 12.69 9.93 38.71
CA ALA A 48 14.03 10.48 38.57
C ALA A 48 14.46 11.22 39.84
N GLU A 49 15.52 10.74 40.50
CA GLU A 49 16.04 11.34 41.75
C GLU A 49 16.80 12.64 41.53
N ARG A 50 17.44 12.79 40.36
CA ARG A 50 18.24 13.98 40.01
C ARG A 50 17.37 15.02 39.31
N THR A 51 17.36 16.24 39.85
CA THR A 51 16.68 17.41 39.27
C THR A 51 17.13 17.70 37.83
N SER A 52 18.43 17.55 37.52
CA SER A 52 18.94 17.66 36.15
C SER A 52 18.27 16.67 35.19
N SER A 53 18.10 15.40 35.60
CA SER A 53 17.42 14.39 34.79
C SER A 53 15.92 14.69 34.63
N GLN A 54 15.26 15.17 35.69
CA GLN A 54 13.87 15.64 35.62
C GLN A 54 13.70 16.78 34.59
N VAL A 55 14.58 17.78 34.64
CA VAL A 55 14.58 18.91 33.69
C VAL A 55 14.80 18.42 32.26
N THR A 56 15.82 17.59 32.00
CA THR A 56 16.09 17.06 30.64
C THR A 56 14.90 16.29 30.08
N ILE A 57 14.28 15.39 30.86
CA ILE A 57 13.10 14.63 30.44
C ILE A 57 11.94 15.56 30.10
N LEU A 58 11.66 16.54 30.96
CA LEU A 58 10.52 17.45 30.83
C LEU A 58 10.70 18.43 29.65
N CYS A 59 11.90 19.01 29.49
CA CYS A 59 12.23 19.88 28.37
C CYS A 59 12.19 19.14 27.03
N THR A 60 12.73 17.91 26.96
CA THR A 60 12.69 17.11 25.72
C THR A 60 11.24 16.78 25.33
N PHE A 61 10.42 16.35 26.30
CA PHE A 61 9.00 16.05 26.05
C PHE A 61 8.21 17.29 25.59
N PHE A 62 8.32 18.43 26.30
CA PHE A 62 7.60 19.62 25.90
C PHE A 62 8.10 20.23 24.58
N THR A 63 9.38 20.05 24.22
CA THR A 63 9.88 20.45 22.89
C THR A 63 9.20 19.64 21.78
N VAL A 64 9.01 18.33 21.98
CA VAL A 64 8.29 17.47 21.01
C VAL A 64 6.80 17.83 20.95
N VAL A 65 6.14 18.04 22.09
CA VAL A 65 4.74 18.48 22.15
C VAL A 65 4.54 19.83 21.45
N PHE A 66 5.41 20.81 21.73
CA PHE A 66 5.35 22.13 21.10
C PHE A 66 5.60 22.09 19.59
N ALA A 67 6.54 21.26 19.13
CA ALA A 67 6.75 21.02 17.71
C ALA A 67 5.53 20.39 17.01
N LEU A 68 4.79 19.51 17.70
CA LEU A 68 3.54 18.93 17.19
C LEU A 68 2.38 19.95 17.18
N TYR A 69 2.26 20.80 18.19
CA TYR A 69 1.26 21.89 18.19
C TYR A 69 1.51 22.91 17.06
N LEU A 70 2.77 23.14 16.67
CA LEU A 70 3.10 24.01 15.53
C LEU A 70 3.12 23.30 14.17
N ALA A 71 3.08 21.97 14.12
CA ALA A 71 3.20 21.21 12.87
C ALA A 71 2.13 21.56 11.80
N PRO A 72 0.85 21.82 12.15
CA PRO A 72 -0.18 22.26 11.20
C PRO A 72 0.15 23.51 10.38
N LEU A 73 1.01 24.40 10.90
CA LEU A 73 1.51 25.56 10.13
C LEU A 73 2.36 25.19 8.91
N THR A 74 2.91 23.97 8.88
CA THR A 74 3.77 23.47 7.78
C THR A 74 3.04 22.47 6.88
N ILE A 75 1.86 21.99 7.27
CA ILE A 75 1.05 21.05 6.50
C ILE A 75 0.33 21.78 5.36
N SER A 76 0.68 21.43 4.12
CA SER A 76 0.02 21.96 2.92
C SER A 76 -0.58 20.84 2.09
N SER A 77 -1.91 20.66 2.16
CA SER A 77 -2.62 19.63 1.38
C SER A 77 -3.50 20.25 0.29
N PRO A 78 -3.58 19.67 -0.92
CA PRO A 78 -4.52 20.09 -1.95
C PRO A 78 -5.98 20.17 -1.48
N CYS A 79 -6.43 19.20 -0.68
CA CYS A 79 -7.83 19.10 -0.21
C CYS A 79 -8.15 19.97 1.03
N ILE A 80 -7.19 20.77 1.52
CA ILE A 80 -7.52 21.89 2.41
C ILE A 80 -7.97 23.06 1.53
N MET A 81 -9.29 23.17 1.33
CA MET A 81 -9.94 24.15 0.46
C MET A 81 -11.43 24.27 0.78
N GLU A 82 -12.05 25.35 0.32
CA GLU A 82 -13.50 25.48 0.31
C GLU A 82 -14.15 24.51 -0.68
N LYS A 83 -15.26 23.88 -0.29
CA LYS A 83 -16.01 22.95 -1.14
C LYS A 83 -16.54 23.60 -2.44
N LYS A 84 -16.67 24.93 -2.46
CA LYS A 84 -17.06 25.75 -3.64
C LYS A 84 -15.91 26.03 -4.63
N ASP A 85 -14.66 25.89 -4.19
CA ASP A 85 -13.45 26.16 -4.98
C ASP A 85 -12.94 24.89 -5.69
N LEU A 86 -13.63 23.75 -5.48
CA LEU A 86 -13.33 22.47 -6.11
C LEU A 86 -13.59 22.55 -7.63
N GLY A 87 -12.57 22.25 -8.42
CA GLY A 87 -12.68 22.16 -9.88
C GLY A 87 -13.57 21.00 -10.36
N PRO A 88 -13.86 20.93 -11.67
CA PRO A 88 -14.59 19.80 -12.26
C PRO A 88 -13.84 18.47 -12.01
N LYS A 89 -14.60 17.36 -11.96
CA LYS A 89 -14.04 16.01 -11.82
C LYS A 89 -13.01 15.73 -12.93
N PRO A 90 -11.78 15.25 -12.62
CA PRO A 90 -10.79 14.91 -13.62
C PRO A 90 -11.36 13.90 -14.63
N ALA A 91 -11.21 14.18 -15.92
CA ALA A 91 -11.66 13.30 -16.98
C ALA A 91 -10.83 12.00 -16.97
N LEU A 92 -11.50 10.85 -17.14
CA LEU A 92 -10.85 9.54 -17.08
C LEU A 92 -10.46 9.04 -18.47
N ILE A 93 -9.22 8.57 -18.60
CA ILE A 93 -8.69 7.86 -19.77
C ILE A 93 -8.44 6.41 -19.36
N GLY A 94 -8.97 5.45 -20.12
CA GLY A 94 -8.71 4.03 -19.90
C GLY A 94 -7.28 3.65 -20.30
N HIS A 95 -6.43 3.30 -19.34
CA HIS A 95 -5.07 2.80 -19.60
C HIS A 95 -5.18 1.45 -20.32
N ARG A 96 -4.69 1.31 -21.56
CA ARG A 96 -4.76 0.04 -22.32
C ARG A 96 -6.18 -0.54 -22.47
N GLY A 97 -7.21 0.31 -22.37
CA GLY A 97 -8.61 -0.11 -22.24
C GLY A 97 -9.11 -0.01 -20.79
N ALA A 98 -9.64 -1.11 -20.25
CA ALA A 98 -10.07 -1.26 -18.86
C ALA A 98 -9.44 -2.53 -18.25
N PRO A 99 -8.13 -2.52 -17.97
CA PRO A 99 -7.34 -3.71 -17.68
C PRO A 99 -7.68 -4.40 -16.35
N MET A 100 -8.38 -3.73 -15.43
CA MET A 100 -8.99 -4.37 -14.24
C MET A 100 -10.32 -5.08 -14.52
N LEU A 101 -10.84 -5.06 -15.76
CA LEU A 101 -12.07 -5.73 -16.17
C LEU A 101 -11.89 -6.71 -17.36
N ALA A 102 -10.77 -6.62 -18.08
CA ALA A 102 -10.52 -7.38 -19.31
C ALA A 102 -9.02 -7.34 -19.67
N PRO A 103 -8.48 -8.31 -20.42
CA PRO A 103 -7.05 -8.38 -20.74
C PRO A 103 -6.56 -7.11 -21.47
N GLU A 104 -5.44 -6.52 -21.04
CA GLU A 104 -4.95 -5.23 -21.58
C GLU A 104 -4.73 -5.22 -23.10
N HIS A 105 -4.95 -4.08 -23.74
CA HIS A 105 -4.79 -3.86 -25.20
C HIS A 105 -5.65 -4.79 -26.09
N THR A 106 -6.68 -5.43 -25.56
CA THR A 106 -7.64 -6.26 -26.34
C THR A 106 -8.94 -5.52 -26.68
N LEU A 107 -9.66 -5.99 -27.70
CA LEU A 107 -10.95 -5.42 -28.12
C LEU A 107 -11.99 -5.40 -26.99
N MET A 108 -12.05 -6.46 -26.17
CA MET A 108 -12.90 -6.48 -24.97
C MET A 108 -12.54 -5.35 -24.00
N SER A 109 -11.24 -5.11 -23.76
CA SER A 109 -10.79 -4.10 -22.79
C SER A 109 -11.07 -2.67 -23.25
N PHE A 110 -10.92 -2.39 -24.55
CA PHE A 110 -11.37 -1.10 -25.10
C PHE A 110 -12.90 -0.97 -25.09
N ARG A 111 -13.66 -2.05 -25.37
CA ARG A 111 -15.14 -2.01 -25.29
C ARG A 111 -15.62 -1.75 -23.86
N LYS A 112 -15.04 -2.42 -22.85
CA LYS A 112 -15.32 -2.19 -21.43
C LYS A 112 -15.02 -0.76 -20.97
N ALA A 113 -14.06 -0.10 -21.60
CA ALA A 113 -13.78 1.33 -21.36
C ALA A 113 -14.79 2.26 -22.08
N LEU A 114 -15.27 1.90 -23.27
CA LEU A 114 -16.34 2.64 -23.95
C LEU A 114 -17.71 2.48 -23.26
N GLU A 115 -18.01 1.29 -22.73
CA GLU A 115 -19.21 1.00 -21.91
C GLU A 115 -19.29 1.95 -20.68
N GLN A 116 -18.14 2.31 -20.11
CA GLN A 116 -18.01 3.28 -19.00
C GLN A 116 -18.09 4.75 -19.42
N LYS A 117 -18.17 5.05 -20.73
CA LYS A 117 -18.18 6.42 -21.29
C LYS A 117 -16.97 7.27 -20.87
N LEU A 118 -15.78 6.66 -20.83
CA LEU A 118 -14.54 7.37 -20.52
C LEU A 118 -14.22 8.43 -21.59
N TYR A 119 -13.54 9.52 -21.20
CA TYR A 119 -13.16 10.61 -22.10
C TYR A 119 -12.17 10.18 -23.18
N GLY A 120 -11.37 9.16 -22.88
CA GLY A 120 -10.40 8.61 -23.81
C GLY A 120 -9.95 7.19 -23.51
N LEU A 121 -9.18 6.64 -24.45
CA LEU A 121 -8.48 5.36 -24.35
C LEU A 121 -7.00 5.62 -24.62
N GLN A 122 -6.11 5.02 -23.82
CA GLN A 122 -4.67 5.02 -24.09
C GLN A 122 -4.28 3.70 -24.73
N ALA A 123 -3.42 3.77 -25.75
CA ALA A 123 -2.89 2.61 -26.46
C ALA A 123 -1.38 2.70 -26.65
N ASP A 124 -0.69 1.56 -26.56
CA ASP A 124 0.74 1.41 -26.88
C ASP A 124 0.85 0.69 -28.22
N ILE A 125 1.23 1.44 -29.25
CA ILE A 125 1.37 0.93 -30.62
C ILE A 125 2.82 0.49 -30.84
N THR A 126 2.98 -0.68 -31.45
CA THR A 126 4.21 -1.13 -32.10
C THR A 126 3.88 -1.55 -33.53
N ILE A 127 4.85 -2.08 -34.28
CA ILE A 127 4.69 -2.53 -35.67
C ILE A 127 5.26 -3.95 -35.82
N SER A 128 4.64 -4.79 -36.63
CA SER A 128 5.12 -6.14 -36.95
C SER A 128 6.22 -6.12 -38.02
N LEU A 129 6.90 -7.25 -38.19
CA LEU A 129 8.01 -7.42 -39.14
C LEU A 129 7.57 -7.21 -40.59
N ASP A 130 6.32 -7.58 -40.89
CA ASP A 130 5.63 -7.38 -42.17
C ASP A 130 4.90 -6.03 -42.29
N GLY A 131 4.92 -5.18 -41.25
CA GLY A 131 4.54 -3.77 -41.33
C GLY A 131 3.17 -3.38 -40.79
N VAL A 132 2.46 -4.28 -40.11
CA VAL A 132 1.13 -4.01 -39.53
C VAL A 132 1.28 -3.33 -38.15
N PRO A 133 0.69 -2.14 -37.92
CA PRO A 133 0.66 -1.54 -36.59
C PRO A 133 -0.30 -2.28 -35.65
N PHE A 134 0.18 -2.70 -34.48
CA PHE A 134 -0.59 -3.46 -33.49
C PHE A 134 -0.31 -3.01 -32.06
N LEU A 135 -1.17 -3.44 -31.13
CA LEU A 135 -1.16 -2.95 -29.76
C LEU A 135 -0.42 -3.92 -28.83
N MET A 136 0.61 -3.41 -28.15
CA MET A 136 1.42 -4.18 -27.20
C MET A 136 2.21 -3.24 -26.28
N HIS A 137 2.08 -3.42 -24.96
CA HIS A 137 2.89 -2.69 -24.01
C HIS A 137 4.32 -3.25 -23.88
N ASP A 138 4.47 -4.56 -23.92
CA ASP A 138 5.74 -5.21 -23.59
C ASP A 138 6.66 -5.29 -24.82
N THR A 139 7.97 -5.47 -24.57
CA THR A 139 8.91 -5.75 -25.67
C THR A 139 8.74 -7.18 -26.19
N THR A 140 8.33 -8.13 -25.36
CA THR A 140 8.15 -9.56 -25.68
C THR A 140 6.73 -10.01 -25.32
N LEU A 141 6.26 -11.10 -25.92
CA LEU A 141 4.86 -11.54 -25.83
C LEU A 141 4.53 -12.38 -24.58
N ARG A 142 5.53 -12.70 -23.75
CA ARG A 142 5.47 -13.69 -22.65
C ARG A 142 4.43 -13.41 -21.57
N ARG A 143 4.24 -12.14 -21.19
CA ARG A 143 3.35 -11.75 -20.08
C ARG A 143 1.87 -11.81 -20.45
N THR A 144 1.55 -11.47 -21.70
CA THR A 144 0.20 -11.16 -22.16
C THR A 144 -0.31 -12.09 -23.25
N THR A 145 0.38 -13.20 -23.54
CA THR A 145 -0.06 -14.20 -24.53
C THR A 145 0.35 -15.62 -24.17
N ASN A 146 -0.20 -16.62 -24.88
CA ASN A 146 0.24 -18.02 -24.83
C ASN A 146 1.48 -18.34 -25.70
N VAL A 147 2.35 -17.37 -26.01
CA VAL A 147 3.53 -17.59 -26.88
C VAL A 147 4.48 -18.69 -26.39
N GLU A 148 4.59 -18.89 -25.07
CA GLU A 148 5.43 -19.95 -24.48
C GLU A 148 4.85 -21.36 -24.67
N GLU A 149 3.57 -21.45 -25.07
CA GLU A 149 2.84 -22.70 -25.29
C GLU A 149 2.70 -23.00 -26.80
N GLU A 150 2.49 -21.97 -27.64
CA GLU A 150 2.38 -22.11 -29.12
C GLU A 150 3.74 -22.06 -29.86
N PHE A 151 4.66 -21.18 -29.46
CA PHE A 151 5.93 -20.91 -30.17
C PHE A 151 7.09 -20.61 -29.19
N PRO A 152 7.57 -21.60 -28.42
CA PRO A 152 8.56 -21.40 -27.35
C PRO A 152 9.85 -20.68 -27.81
N GLU A 153 10.29 -20.93 -29.05
CA GLU A 153 11.47 -20.33 -29.68
C GLU A 153 11.28 -18.85 -30.08
N LEU A 154 10.04 -18.36 -30.11
CA LEU A 154 9.69 -16.97 -30.37
C LEU A 154 9.40 -16.18 -29.09
N ALA A 155 9.14 -16.85 -27.97
CA ALA A 155 8.73 -16.22 -26.71
C ALA A 155 9.67 -15.09 -26.23
N HIS A 156 10.98 -15.28 -26.37
CA HIS A 156 11.99 -14.28 -25.98
C HIS A 156 12.33 -13.26 -27.08
N ARG A 157 11.78 -13.39 -28.30
CA ARG A 157 11.99 -12.41 -29.37
C ARG A 157 11.16 -11.15 -29.11
N PRO A 158 11.61 -9.97 -29.59
CA PRO A 158 10.78 -8.78 -29.56
C PRO A 158 9.51 -8.99 -30.39
N ALA A 159 8.35 -8.58 -29.87
CA ALA A 159 7.04 -8.78 -30.51
C ALA A 159 6.98 -8.21 -31.93
N SER A 160 7.67 -7.10 -32.18
CA SER A 160 7.81 -6.47 -33.49
C SER A 160 8.66 -7.27 -34.49
N MET A 161 9.53 -8.17 -34.04
CA MET A 161 10.34 -9.02 -34.93
C MET A 161 9.60 -10.29 -35.41
N LEU A 162 8.26 -10.33 -35.24
CA LEU A 162 7.38 -11.39 -35.74
C LEU A 162 6.41 -10.84 -36.80
N ASN A 163 5.95 -11.69 -37.71
CA ASN A 163 4.93 -11.35 -38.69
C ASN A 163 3.54 -11.28 -38.05
N TRP A 164 2.64 -10.46 -38.61
CA TRP A 164 1.27 -10.31 -38.15
C TRP A 164 0.49 -11.62 -38.17
N THR A 165 0.72 -12.48 -39.17
CA THR A 165 0.11 -13.82 -39.25
C THR A 165 0.53 -14.78 -38.12
N THR A 166 1.70 -14.57 -37.50
CA THR A 166 2.10 -15.27 -36.28
C THR A 166 1.43 -14.65 -35.05
N LEU A 167 1.41 -13.32 -34.97
CA LEU A 167 0.83 -12.57 -33.86
C LEU A 167 -0.68 -12.81 -33.70
N GLN A 168 -1.44 -12.88 -34.80
CA GLN A 168 -2.88 -13.15 -34.80
C GLN A 168 -3.26 -14.55 -34.30
N ARG A 169 -2.33 -15.52 -34.33
CA ARG A 169 -2.57 -16.87 -33.81
C ARG A 169 -2.49 -16.96 -32.28
N LEU A 170 -1.91 -15.97 -31.63
CA LEU A 170 -1.71 -15.99 -30.18
C LEU A 170 -2.98 -15.56 -29.44
N ASN A 171 -3.34 -16.35 -28.43
CA ASN A 171 -4.35 -15.96 -27.47
C ASN A 171 -3.74 -14.90 -26.53
N ALA A 172 -4.35 -13.72 -26.48
CA ALA A 172 -3.94 -12.59 -25.65
C ALA A 172 -4.82 -12.40 -24.40
N GLY A 173 -5.56 -13.45 -24.01
CA GLY A 173 -6.64 -13.36 -23.02
C GLY A 173 -6.51 -14.29 -21.81
N GLN A 174 -6.16 -15.57 -22.02
CA GLN A 174 -6.10 -16.58 -20.96
C GLN A 174 -5.15 -16.20 -19.80
N TRP A 175 -4.04 -15.52 -20.11
CA TRP A 175 -3.07 -15.06 -19.11
C TRP A 175 -3.72 -14.21 -18.00
N PHE A 176 -4.71 -13.36 -18.35
CA PHE A 176 -5.38 -12.46 -17.42
C PHE A 176 -6.14 -13.23 -16.34
N LEU A 177 -6.80 -14.32 -16.72
CA LEU A 177 -7.53 -15.20 -15.79
C LEU A 177 -6.60 -16.17 -15.04
N LYS A 178 -5.50 -16.59 -15.68
CA LYS A 178 -4.48 -17.51 -15.14
C LYS A 178 -3.55 -16.84 -14.12
N THR A 179 -3.33 -15.53 -14.24
CA THR A 179 -2.43 -14.74 -13.36
C THR A 179 -3.15 -13.75 -12.45
N ASP A 180 -4.40 -13.40 -12.77
CA ASP A 180 -5.25 -12.40 -12.08
C ASP A 180 -4.48 -11.18 -11.54
N PRO A 181 -3.86 -10.37 -12.42
CA PRO A 181 -2.86 -9.36 -12.05
C PRO A 181 -3.41 -8.20 -11.21
N PHE A 182 -4.73 -8.14 -11.00
CA PHE A 182 -5.43 -7.14 -10.23
C PHE A 182 -6.36 -7.73 -9.15
N TRP A 183 -6.40 -9.06 -8.99
CA TRP A 183 -7.33 -9.80 -8.13
C TRP A 183 -8.81 -9.55 -8.44
N THR A 184 -9.11 -9.41 -9.74
CA THR A 184 -10.42 -9.04 -10.31
C THR A 184 -11.11 -10.15 -11.10
N ALA A 185 -10.40 -11.20 -11.51
CA ALA A 185 -10.96 -12.26 -12.38
C ALA A 185 -12.17 -13.00 -11.74
N SER A 186 -12.21 -13.04 -10.41
CA SER A 186 -13.33 -13.57 -9.61
C SER A 186 -14.59 -12.69 -9.62
N SER A 187 -14.47 -11.41 -10.00
CA SER A 187 -15.60 -10.46 -10.07
C SER A 187 -16.29 -10.42 -11.44
N LEU A 188 -15.72 -11.07 -12.46
CA LEU A 188 -16.28 -11.09 -13.81
C LEU A 188 -17.56 -11.91 -13.91
N SER A 189 -18.49 -11.47 -14.76
CA SER A 189 -19.65 -12.28 -15.12
C SER A 189 -19.21 -13.54 -15.88
N PRO A 190 -19.99 -14.65 -15.86
CA PRO A 190 -19.67 -15.85 -16.64
C PRO A 190 -19.55 -15.59 -18.15
N SER A 191 -20.21 -14.54 -18.67
CA SER A 191 -20.04 -14.03 -20.03
C SER A 191 -18.70 -13.33 -20.23
N ASP A 192 -18.36 -12.37 -19.37
CA ASP A 192 -17.10 -11.61 -19.47
C ASP A 192 -15.89 -12.53 -19.30
N HIS A 193 -15.96 -13.52 -18.40
CA HIS A 193 -14.94 -14.55 -18.23
C HIS A 193 -14.72 -15.38 -19.51
N ARG A 194 -15.80 -15.73 -20.23
CA ARG A 194 -15.73 -16.45 -21.51
C ARG A 194 -15.25 -15.59 -22.69
N GLU A 195 -15.44 -14.28 -22.65
CA GLU A 195 -14.84 -13.35 -23.62
C GLU A 195 -13.36 -13.09 -23.31
N ALA A 196 -13.01 -12.88 -22.04
CA ALA A 196 -11.66 -12.60 -21.57
C ALA A 196 -10.68 -13.73 -21.90
N GLN A 197 -11.09 -15.00 -21.75
CA GLN A 197 -10.25 -16.15 -22.15
C GLN A 197 -10.02 -16.26 -23.67
N ASN A 198 -10.78 -15.54 -24.51
CA ASN A 198 -10.80 -15.70 -25.97
C ASN A 198 -10.57 -14.37 -26.70
N GLN A 199 -9.52 -13.65 -26.29
CA GLN A 199 -9.02 -12.46 -26.97
C GLN A 199 -7.79 -12.77 -27.83
N SER A 200 -7.64 -12.04 -28.94
CA SER A 200 -6.44 -11.98 -29.78
C SER A 200 -5.63 -10.71 -29.50
N ILE A 201 -4.42 -10.62 -30.04
CA ILE A 201 -3.68 -9.36 -30.12
C ILE A 201 -4.45 -8.39 -31.03
N CYS A 202 -4.76 -7.19 -30.53
CA CYS A 202 -5.52 -6.18 -31.28
C CYS A 202 -4.61 -5.41 -32.26
N SER A 203 -5.05 -5.25 -33.51
CA SER A 203 -4.42 -4.31 -34.43
C SER A 203 -4.81 -2.85 -34.13
N LEU A 204 -4.03 -1.90 -34.64
CA LEU A 204 -4.41 -0.49 -34.58
C LEU A 204 -5.71 -0.20 -35.35
N ALA A 205 -5.97 -0.90 -36.45
CA ALA A 205 -7.17 -0.72 -37.27
C ALA A 205 -8.46 -1.12 -36.50
N GLU A 206 -8.40 -2.22 -35.76
CA GLU A 206 -9.51 -2.71 -34.92
C GLU A 206 -9.83 -1.73 -33.77
N LEU A 207 -8.83 -1.16 -33.11
CA LEU A 207 -9.04 -0.09 -32.12
C LEU A 207 -9.62 1.18 -32.75
N LEU A 208 -9.10 1.62 -33.90
CA LEU A 208 -9.55 2.84 -34.56
C LEU A 208 -11.03 2.76 -34.94
N GLU A 209 -11.48 1.62 -35.48
CA GLU A 209 -12.89 1.45 -35.85
C GLU A 209 -13.80 1.33 -34.60
N LEU A 210 -13.37 0.59 -33.55
CA LEU A 210 -14.14 0.48 -32.30
C LEU A 210 -14.32 1.84 -31.58
N ALA A 211 -13.26 2.66 -31.52
CA ALA A 211 -13.26 3.92 -30.80
C ALA A 211 -13.85 5.10 -31.59
N LYS A 212 -14.15 4.92 -32.88
CA LYS A 212 -14.47 5.97 -33.86
C LYS A 212 -15.66 6.84 -33.42
N GLY A 213 -15.39 8.12 -33.16
CA GLY A 213 -16.40 9.06 -32.67
C GLY A 213 -16.80 8.91 -31.19
N ASN A 214 -16.44 7.79 -30.55
CA ASN A 214 -16.85 7.45 -29.18
C ASN A 214 -15.90 7.99 -28.09
N ALA A 215 -14.60 8.07 -28.36
CA ALA A 215 -13.59 8.46 -27.35
C ALA A 215 -12.34 9.12 -27.96
N THR A 216 -11.59 9.85 -27.14
CA THR A 216 -10.28 10.44 -27.52
C THR A 216 -9.16 9.40 -27.40
N LEU A 217 -8.37 9.16 -28.44
CA LEU A 217 -7.25 8.21 -28.41
C LEU A 217 -5.93 8.88 -28.00
N LEU A 218 -5.34 8.44 -26.88
CA LEU A 218 -3.98 8.79 -26.47
C LEU A 218 -2.99 7.74 -27.00
N LEU A 219 -2.33 8.07 -28.10
CA LEU A 219 -1.46 7.14 -28.83
C LEU A 219 0.00 7.30 -28.40
N ASN A 220 0.53 6.25 -27.75
CA ASN A 220 1.95 6.08 -27.49
C ASN A 220 2.56 5.14 -28.54
N LEU A 221 3.75 5.42 -29.06
CA LEU A 221 4.43 4.55 -30.04
C LEU A 221 5.74 4.01 -29.45
N ARG A 222 5.83 2.68 -29.33
CA ARG A 222 7.03 1.93 -28.95
C ARG A 222 8.01 1.93 -30.12
N ASP A 223 9.30 2.10 -29.82
CA ASP A 223 10.35 1.92 -30.83
C ASP A 223 10.56 0.43 -31.14
N PRO A 224 10.54 0.01 -32.42
CA PRO A 224 11.02 -1.31 -32.79
C PRO A 224 12.57 -1.39 -32.72
N PRO A 225 13.15 -2.61 -32.65
CA PRO A 225 14.59 -2.84 -32.63
C PRO A 225 15.34 -2.17 -33.80
N ARG A 226 16.65 -1.91 -33.63
CA ARG A 226 17.45 -1.16 -34.62
C ARG A 226 17.53 -1.87 -35.98
N GLU A 227 17.40 -3.19 -35.95
CA GLU A 227 17.48 -4.14 -37.06
C GLU A 227 16.14 -4.27 -37.81
N HIS A 228 15.06 -3.69 -37.29
CA HIS A 228 13.71 -3.82 -37.83
C HIS A 228 13.55 -3.06 -39.16
N PRO A 229 12.96 -3.64 -40.22
CA PRO A 229 12.86 -2.99 -41.54
C PRO A 229 12.14 -1.64 -41.50
N TYR A 230 11.08 -1.52 -40.69
CA TYR A 230 10.34 -0.27 -40.51
C TYR A 230 10.95 0.69 -39.47
N ARG A 231 12.21 0.50 -39.02
CA ARG A 231 12.81 1.27 -37.90
C ARG A 231 12.75 2.79 -38.06
N SER A 232 12.85 3.28 -39.30
CA SER A 232 12.79 4.70 -39.66
C SER A 232 11.38 5.18 -40.06
N SER A 233 10.53 4.28 -40.53
CA SER A 233 9.26 4.57 -41.22
C SER A 233 8.01 4.24 -40.40
N PHE A 234 8.09 3.46 -39.31
CA PHE A 234 6.93 3.03 -38.53
C PHE A 234 6.02 4.16 -38.03
N ILE A 235 6.59 5.34 -37.74
CA ILE A 235 5.84 6.55 -37.39
C ILE A 235 4.92 6.98 -38.55
N ASN A 236 5.43 6.92 -39.79
CA ASN A 236 4.66 7.25 -40.99
C ASN A 236 3.60 6.19 -41.29
N VAL A 237 3.94 4.90 -41.21
CA VAL A 237 2.97 3.79 -41.38
C VAL A 237 1.83 3.88 -40.34
N THR A 238 2.17 4.21 -39.09
CA THR A 238 1.16 4.44 -38.02
C THR A 238 0.29 5.66 -38.31
N LEU A 239 0.90 6.76 -38.76
CA LEU A 239 0.19 8.00 -39.13
C LEU A 239 -0.79 7.76 -40.31
N GLU A 240 -0.34 7.06 -41.35
CA GLU A 240 -1.14 6.68 -42.51
C GLU A 240 -2.29 5.75 -42.11
N ALA A 241 -2.06 4.76 -41.24
CA ALA A 241 -3.12 3.89 -40.73
C ALA A 241 -4.22 4.68 -39.98
N VAL A 242 -3.83 5.63 -39.11
CA VAL A 242 -4.80 6.50 -38.42
C VAL A 242 -5.58 7.37 -39.40
N LEU A 243 -4.91 7.96 -40.41
CA LEU A 243 -5.55 8.82 -41.39
C LEU A 243 -6.49 8.05 -42.34
N HIS A 244 -6.06 6.90 -42.85
CA HIS A 244 -6.87 6.06 -43.75
C HIS A 244 -8.10 5.46 -43.07
N SER A 245 -8.08 5.25 -41.75
CA SER A 245 -9.27 4.82 -41.00
C SER A 245 -10.41 5.87 -40.98
N GLY A 246 -10.11 7.12 -41.32
CA GLY A 246 -11.05 8.24 -41.19
C GLY A 246 -11.35 8.63 -39.73
N PHE A 247 -10.49 8.25 -38.78
CA PHE A 247 -10.65 8.64 -37.39
C PHE A 247 -10.54 10.17 -37.21
N PRO A 248 -11.41 10.83 -36.42
CA PRO A 248 -11.40 12.29 -36.30
C PRO A 248 -10.06 12.81 -35.75
N GLN A 249 -9.30 13.58 -36.54
CA GLN A 249 -7.95 14.02 -36.15
C GLN A 249 -7.91 14.73 -34.79
N HIS A 250 -8.93 15.54 -34.47
CA HIS A 250 -9.03 16.24 -33.20
C HIS A 250 -9.25 15.31 -31.99
N GLN A 251 -9.71 14.07 -32.22
CA GLN A 251 -9.81 13.03 -31.19
C GLN A 251 -8.49 12.25 -31.01
N VAL A 252 -7.39 12.61 -31.69
CA VAL A 252 -6.08 11.96 -31.53
C VAL A 252 -5.14 12.83 -30.68
N MET A 253 -4.75 12.33 -29.51
CA MET A 253 -3.65 12.86 -28.70
C MET A 253 -2.35 12.16 -29.07
N TRP A 254 -1.48 12.87 -29.80
CA TRP A 254 -0.23 12.32 -30.35
C TRP A 254 0.95 12.55 -29.40
N LEU A 255 1.34 11.49 -28.69
CA LEU A 255 2.41 11.51 -27.70
C LEU A 255 3.85 11.60 -28.28
N PRO A 256 4.19 10.92 -29.41
CA PRO A 256 5.57 10.87 -29.90
C PRO A 256 6.20 12.23 -30.21
N SER A 257 7.40 12.46 -29.67
CA SER A 257 8.19 13.68 -29.87
C SER A 257 8.96 13.71 -31.20
N ARG A 258 9.36 12.54 -31.73
CA ARG A 258 10.00 12.43 -33.05
C ARG A 258 9.04 12.80 -34.16
N GLN A 259 9.58 13.42 -35.21
CA GLN A 259 8.87 13.79 -36.43
C GLN A 259 7.62 14.69 -36.23
N ARG A 260 7.43 15.34 -35.05
CA ARG A 260 6.33 16.30 -34.83
C ARG A 260 6.15 17.34 -35.95
N PRO A 261 7.19 17.92 -36.58
CA PRO A 261 7.01 18.84 -37.71
C PRO A 261 6.34 18.21 -38.94
N LEU A 262 6.61 16.92 -39.21
CA LEU A 262 5.95 16.15 -40.27
C LEU A 262 4.50 15.84 -39.87
N VAL A 263 4.29 15.29 -38.67
CA VAL A 263 2.95 14.93 -38.15
C VAL A 263 2.03 16.16 -38.14
N ARG A 264 2.52 17.33 -37.69
CA ARG A 264 1.77 18.59 -37.71
C ARG A 264 1.46 19.11 -39.12
N LYS A 265 2.27 18.77 -40.14
CA LYS A 265 2.03 19.17 -41.53
C LYS A 265 1.00 18.27 -42.21
N VAL A 266 0.99 16.98 -41.90
CA VAL A 266 0.13 15.96 -42.53
C VAL A 266 -1.20 15.80 -41.79
N ALA A 267 -1.17 15.83 -40.46
CA ALA A 267 -2.33 15.71 -39.58
C ALA A 267 -2.41 16.91 -38.61
N PRO A 268 -2.72 18.12 -39.12
CA PRO A 268 -2.75 19.35 -38.32
C PRO A 268 -3.79 19.34 -37.19
N GLY A 269 -4.80 18.46 -37.25
CA GLY A 269 -5.79 18.28 -36.19
C GLY A 269 -5.30 17.44 -35.00
N PHE A 270 -4.18 16.71 -35.10
CA PHE A 270 -3.67 15.87 -34.01
C PHE A 270 -3.20 16.74 -32.83
N GLN A 271 -3.83 16.54 -31.68
CA GLN A 271 -3.50 17.23 -30.43
C GLN A 271 -2.09 16.82 -29.98
N GLN A 272 -1.15 17.75 -30.11
CA GLN A 272 0.25 17.49 -29.77
C GLN A 272 0.41 17.42 -28.24
N THR A 273 0.78 16.22 -27.75
CA THR A 273 0.92 15.92 -26.33
C THR A 273 2.37 15.57 -26.01
N SER A 274 3.02 16.22 -25.04
CA SER A 274 4.37 15.80 -24.59
C SER A 274 4.29 14.68 -23.56
N GLY A 275 5.17 13.68 -23.71
CA GLY A 275 5.40 12.60 -22.72
C GLY A 275 6.51 12.91 -21.73
N SER A 276 7.04 14.13 -21.74
CA SER A 276 8.16 14.57 -20.90
C SER A 276 7.86 15.93 -20.28
N LYS A 277 8.30 16.12 -19.03
CA LYS A 277 8.22 17.41 -18.32
C LYS A 277 9.08 18.44 -19.06
N GLU A 278 8.48 19.54 -19.47
CA GLU A 278 9.12 20.58 -20.28
C GLU A 278 8.69 21.97 -19.81
N ALA A 279 9.61 22.93 -19.81
CA ALA A 279 9.27 24.33 -19.56
C ALA A 279 8.29 24.86 -20.62
N VAL A 280 7.37 25.74 -20.23
CA VAL A 280 6.33 26.33 -21.11
C VAL A 280 6.90 26.93 -22.40
N ALA A 281 8.09 27.54 -22.35
CA ALA A 281 8.77 28.09 -23.53
C ALA A 281 9.24 27.02 -24.53
N SER A 282 9.45 25.76 -24.11
CA SER A 282 9.66 24.63 -25.01
C SER A 282 8.34 24.19 -25.66
N LEU A 283 7.32 23.94 -24.82
CA LEU A 283 5.98 23.50 -25.24
C LEU A 283 5.37 24.45 -26.28
N ARG A 284 5.41 25.76 -26.04
CA ARG A 284 4.92 26.79 -26.98
C ARG A 284 5.68 26.77 -28.31
N ARG A 285 7.00 26.61 -28.32
CA ARG A 285 7.78 26.46 -29.56
C ARG A 285 7.39 25.18 -30.32
N GLY A 286 7.23 24.06 -29.61
CA GLY A 286 6.71 22.81 -30.18
C GLY A 286 5.27 22.89 -30.70
N HIS A 287 4.50 23.89 -30.27
CA HIS A 287 3.04 23.99 -30.37
C HIS A 287 2.34 22.79 -29.71
N ILE A 288 2.86 22.38 -28.56
CA ILE A 288 2.32 21.32 -27.72
C ILE A 288 1.21 21.93 -26.85
N GLN A 289 0.05 21.28 -26.85
CA GLN A 289 -1.17 21.75 -26.16
C GLN A 289 -1.47 20.96 -24.88
N ARG A 290 -0.92 19.74 -24.79
CA ARG A 290 -1.15 18.82 -23.69
C ARG A 290 0.15 18.24 -23.16
N LEU A 291 0.13 17.81 -21.90
CA LEU A 291 1.17 16.97 -21.30
C LEU A 291 0.54 15.67 -20.82
N ASN A 292 1.27 14.57 -20.91
CA ASN A 292 0.92 13.29 -20.33
C ASN A 292 2.13 12.80 -19.52
N LEU A 293 2.08 12.97 -18.20
CA LEU A 293 3.21 12.81 -17.28
C LEU A 293 2.88 11.82 -16.17
N ARG A 294 3.91 11.26 -15.51
CA ARG A 294 3.68 10.49 -14.28
C ARG A 294 3.18 11.44 -13.20
N TYR A 295 2.21 11.02 -12.39
CA TYR A 295 1.61 11.88 -11.35
C TYR A 295 2.63 12.43 -10.32
N THR A 296 3.75 11.74 -10.11
CA THR A 296 4.82 12.19 -9.22
C THR A 296 5.65 13.34 -9.79
N GLN A 297 5.74 13.48 -11.12
CA GLN A 297 6.64 14.41 -11.79
C GLN A 297 6.17 15.88 -11.74
N VAL A 298 4.98 16.19 -11.22
CA VAL A 298 4.36 17.51 -11.33
C VAL A 298 3.84 18.01 -9.98
N SER A 299 4.34 19.16 -9.54
CA SER A 299 3.88 19.81 -8.31
C SER A 299 2.57 20.58 -8.51
N ARG A 300 1.87 20.89 -7.40
CA ARG A 300 0.64 21.73 -7.42
C ARG A 300 0.88 23.12 -8.02
N GLN A 301 2.08 23.68 -7.87
CA GLN A 301 2.41 24.97 -8.47
C GLN A 301 2.56 24.82 -9.99
N GLU A 302 3.29 23.81 -10.47
CA GLU A 302 3.47 23.59 -11.91
C GLU A 302 2.14 23.26 -12.61
N LEU A 303 1.21 22.56 -11.96
CA LEU A 303 -0.16 22.38 -12.47
C LEU A 303 -0.88 23.73 -12.69
N ARG A 304 -0.76 24.67 -11.74
CA ARG A 304 -1.31 26.03 -11.87
C ARG A 304 -0.60 26.82 -12.97
N ASP A 305 0.72 26.68 -13.07
CA ASP A 305 1.51 27.34 -14.10
C ASP A 305 1.09 26.84 -15.50
N TYR A 306 1.03 25.52 -15.73
CA TYR A 306 0.54 24.96 -17.01
C TYR A 306 -0.90 25.41 -17.31
N ALA A 307 -1.80 25.39 -16.33
CA ALA A 307 -3.18 25.85 -16.50
C ALA A 307 -3.26 27.33 -16.90
N SER A 308 -2.40 28.20 -16.34
CA SER A 308 -2.35 29.63 -16.69
C SER A 308 -1.94 29.90 -18.15
N TRP A 309 -1.30 28.92 -18.80
CA TRP A 309 -0.93 28.94 -20.22
C TRP A 309 -1.91 28.14 -21.12
N ASN A 310 -3.08 27.76 -20.61
CA ASN A 310 -4.07 26.89 -21.28
C ASN A 310 -3.52 25.53 -21.72
N LEU A 311 -2.51 24.99 -21.00
CA LEU A 311 -1.96 23.65 -21.25
C LEU A 311 -2.70 22.62 -20.39
N SER A 312 -3.29 21.60 -21.02
CA SER A 312 -3.99 20.54 -20.31
C SER A 312 -3.03 19.42 -19.89
N VAL A 313 -3.08 19.02 -18.62
CA VAL A 313 -2.21 17.98 -18.05
C VAL A 313 -3.01 16.72 -17.78
N ASN A 314 -2.57 15.61 -18.36
CA ASN A 314 -3.00 14.27 -18.02
C ASN A 314 -1.95 13.60 -17.14
N LEU A 315 -2.37 12.99 -16.02
CA LEU A 315 -1.46 12.27 -15.12
C LEU A 315 -1.71 10.76 -15.12
N TYR A 316 -0.64 9.96 -15.09
CA TYR A 316 -0.73 8.49 -15.14
C TYR A 316 0.25 7.77 -14.19
N THR A 317 0.02 6.53 -13.79
CA THR A 317 -1.26 5.79 -13.86
C THR A 317 -1.92 5.83 -12.48
N VAL A 318 -3.14 6.35 -12.41
CA VAL A 318 -3.81 6.70 -11.16
C VAL A 318 -4.91 5.68 -10.87
N ASN A 319 -4.69 4.79 -9.90
CA ASN A 319 -5.60 3.66 -9.62
C ASN A 319 -6.29 3.73 -8.24
N ALA A 320 -5.75 4.50 -7.30
CA ALA A 320 -6.29 4.58 -5.94
C ALA A 320 -7.30 5.75 -5.79
N PRO A 321 -8.48 5.54 -5.19
CA PRO A 321 -9.46 6.61 -4.98
C PRO A 321 -8.96 7.80 -4.13
N TRP A 322 -8.03 7.56 -3.19
CA TRP A 322 -7.40 8.64 -2.41
C TRP A 322 -6.49 9.52 -3.28
N LEU A 323 -5.72 8.92 -4.19
CA LEU A 323 -4.83 9.65 -5.11
C LEU A 323 -5.67 10.41 -6.15
N PHE A 324 -6.72 9.79 -6.67
CA PHE A 324 -7.68 10.47 -7.55
C PHE A 324 -8.32 11.69 -6.87
N SER A 325 -8.71 11.55 -5.60
CA SER A 325 -9.25 12.65 -4.77
C SER A 325 -8.25 13.78 -4.61
N LEU A 326 -6.98 13.45 -4.28
CA LEU A 326 -5.91 14.41 -4.08
C LEU A 326 -5.59 15.20 -5.37
N LEU A 327 -5.59 14.51 -6.53
CA LEU A 327 -5.37 15.13 -7.84
C LEU A 327 -6.57 15.96 -8.32
N TRP A 328 -7.80 15.59 -7.94
CA TRP A 328 -9.00 16.42 -8.13
C TRP A 328 -8.88 17.73 -7.32
N CYS A 329 -8.52 17.66 -6.03
CA CYS A 329 -8.21 18.83 -5.20
C CYS A 329 -7.00 19.66 -5.69
N ALA A 330 -6.10 19.05 -6.47
CA ALA A 330 -4.99 19.74 -7.12
C ALA A 330 -5.39 20.46 -8.43
N GLY A 331 -6.59 20.20 -8.96
CA GLY A 331 -7.11 20.81 -10.19
C GLY A 331 -6.66 20.11 -11.48
N VAL A 332 -6.31 18.82 -11.43
CA VAL A 332 -5.81 18.06 -12.58
C VAL A 332 -6.92 17.83 -13.63
N PRO A 333 -6.75 18.26 -14.89
CA PRO A 333 -7.79 18.12 -15.93
C PRO A 333 -8.19 16.68 -16.27
N SER A 334 -7.24 15.74 -16.32
CA SER A 334 -7.51 14.34 -16.62
C SER A 334 -6.49 13.37 -16.02
N VAL A 335 -6.89 12.11 -15.85
CA VAL A 335 -5.96 11.03 -15.46
C VAL A 335 -6.16 9.77 -16.30
N THR A 336 -5.08 9.04 -16.53
CA THR A 336 -5.10 7.69 -17.11
C THR A 336 -5.08 6.64 -15.99
N SER A 337 -5.96 5.65 -16.08
CA SER A 337 -6.23 4.67 -15.00
C SER A 337 -6.48 3.26 -15.51
N ASP A 338 -5.96 2.26 -14.79
CA ASP A 338 -6.40 0.86 -14.89
C ASP A 338 -7.76 0.67 -14.19
N ASN A 339 -7.97 1.42 -13.09
CA ASN A 339 -9.14 1.36 -12.20
C ASN A 339 -10.26 2.35 -12.61
N SER A 340 -10.45 2.55 -13.91
CA SER A 340 -11.45 3.47 -14.46
C SER A 340 -12.87 3.21 -13.94
N HIS A 341 -13.21 1.94 -13.66
CA HIS A 341 -14.53 1.53 -13.21
C HIS A 341 -14.84 1.96 -11.76
N THR A 342 -13.85 1.96 -10.86
CA THR A 342 -14.03 2.50 -9.50
C THR A 342 -13.97 4.01 -9.52
N LEU A 343 -12.99 4.60 -10.22
CA LEU A 343 -12.78 6.06 -10.21
C LEU A 343 -13.91 6.83 -10.89
N SER A 344 -14.59 6.25 -11.89
CA SER A 344 -15.79 6.84 -12.50
C SER A 344 -16.94 6.99 -11.50
N GLN A 345 -17.06 6.08 -10.52
CA GLN A 345 -18.11 6.08 -9.51
C GLN A 345 -17.85 7.05 -8.33
N VAL A 346 -16.60 7.49 -8.10
CA VAL A 346 -16.25 8.43 -7.01
C VAL A 346 -17.01 9.77 -7.19
N PRO A 347 -17.97 10.14 -6.30
CA PRO A 347 -18.86 11.28 -6.54
C PRO A 347 -18.24 12.64 -6.18
N SER A 348 -17.29 12.64 -5.25
CA SER A 348 -16.50 13.77 -4.76
C SER A 348 -15.15 13.24 -4.27
N PRO A 349 -14.13 14.09 -4.03
CA PRO A 349 -12.95 13.68 -3.28
C PRO A 349 -13.33 13.04 -1.93
N LEU A 350 -12.59 12.01 -1.50
CA LEU A 350 -12.88 11.24 -0.27
C LEU A 350 -12.95 12.12 0.99
N TRP A 351 -12.18 13.21 1.02
CA TRP A 351 -12.31 14.27 2.02
C TRP A 351 -11.98 15.63 1.38
N ILE A 352 -12.65 16.68 1.86
CA ILE A 352 -12.32 18.09 1.62
C ILE A 352 -12.53 18.80 2.95
N MET A 353 -11.54 19.59 3.37
CA MET A 353 -11.55 20.29 4.65
C MET A 353 -11.40 21.80 4.41
N PRO A 354 -12.47 22.60 4.55
CA PRO A 354 -12.39 24.05 4.63
C PRO A 354 -11.30 24.53 5.61
N PRO A 355 -10.60 25.64 5.35
CA PRO A 355 -9.58 26.16 6.26
C PRO A 355 -10.08 26.38 7.69
N ASP A 356 -11.34 26.78 7.85
CA ASP A 356 -11.98 26.96 9.16
C ASP A 356 -12.25 25.62 9.86
N GLU A 357 -12.69 24.58 9.13
CA GLU A 357 -12.84 23.21 9.65
C GLU A 357 -11.47 22.63 10.07
N TYR A 358 -10.40 22.91 9.30
CA TYR A 358 -9.03 22.49 9.62
C TYR A 358 -8.47 23.22 10.86
N CYS A 359 -8.68 24.53 10.94
CA CYS A 359 -8.29 25.34 12.09
C CYS A 359 -9.00 24.87 13.37
N LEU A 360 -10.32 24.61 13.29
CA LEU A 360 -11.10 24.07 14.40
C LEU A 360 -10.61 22.69 14.83
N MET A 361 -10.35 21.77 13.88
CA MET A 361 -9.82 20.44 14.16
C MET A 361 -8.46 20.52 14.88
N TRP A 362 -7.56 21.37 14.40
CA TRP A 362 -6.25 21.61 15.02
C TRP A 362 -6.38 22.16 16.44
N VAL A 363 -7.04 23.30 16.62
CA VAL A 363 -7.16 23.97 17.94
C VAL A 363 -7.85 23.08 18.98
N THR A 364 -8.85 22.29 18.57
CA THR A 364 -9.52 21.34 19.47
C THR A 364 -8.64 20.14 19.81
N ALA A 365 -7.90 19.57 18.86
CA ALA A 365 -6.96 18.48 19.12
C ALA A 365 -5.83 18.90 20.09
N ASP A 366 -5.25 20.09 19.87
CA ASP A 366 -4.19 20.65 20.72
C ASP A 366 -4.70 20.94 22.14
N LEU A 367 -5.90 21.52 22.28
CA LEU A 367 -6.52 21.79 23.59
C LEU A 367 -6.87 20.50 24.36
N VAL A 368 -7.38 19.47 23.67
CA VAL A 368 -7.65 18.16 24.27
C VAL A 368 -6.35 17.47 24.69
N SER A 369 -5.31 17.52 23.85
CA SER A 369 -3.98 17.01 24.20
C SER A 369 -3.40 17.72 25.42
N PHE A 370 -3.42 19.06 25.44
CA PHE A 370 -2.90 19.86 26.54
C PHE A 370 -3.60 19.55 27.87
N THR A 371 -4.94 19.53 27.87
CA THR A 371 -5.72 19.25 29.08
C THR A 371 -5.52 17.83 29.60
N LEU A 372 -5.40 16.83 28.71
CA LEU A 372 -5.06 15.45 29.09
C LEU A 372 -3.64 15.33 29.65
N ILE A 373 -2.64 15.94 29.01
CA ILE A 373 -1.24 15.95 29.49
C ILE A 373 -1.16 16.59 30.88
N VAL A 374 -1.74 17.77 31.07
CA VAL A 374 -1.79 18.44 32.38
C VAL A 374 -2.49 17.58 33.42
N GLY A 375 -3.64 16.98 33.07
CA GLY A 375 -4.37 16.05 33.94
C GLY A 375 -3.53 14.84 34.36
N ILE A 376 -2.78 14.24 33.43
CA ILE A 376 -1.88 13.11 33.69
C ILE A 376 -0.75 13.49 34.64
N PHE A 377 -0.07 14.62 34.42
CA PHE A 377 1.00 15.09 35.31
C PHE A 377 0.48 15.45 36.70
N VAL A 378 -0.70 16.08 36.81
CA VAL A 378 -1.36 16.38 38.10
C VAL A 378 -1.76 15.09 38.83
N LEU A 379 -2.40 14.14 38.14
CA LEU A 379 -2.84 12.87 38.71
C LEU A 379 -1.66 12.03 39.21
N GLN A 380 -0.54 12.01 38.47
CA GLN A 380 0.67 11.33 38.94
C GLN A 380 1.35 12.07 40.10
N LYS A 381 1.42 13.40 40.08
CA LYS A 381 1.89 14.19 41.23
C LYS A 381 1.07 13.89 42.49
N TRP A 382 -0.24 13.74 42.37
CA TRP A 382 -1.11 13.35 43.49
C TRP A 382 -0.88 11.89 43.92
N ARG A 383 -0.83 10.95 42.97
CA ARG A 383 -0.60 9.51 43.24
C ARG A 383 0.73 9.26 43.96
N LEU A 384 1.82 9.89 43.53
CA LEU A 384 3.13 9.75 44.18
C LEU A 384 3.28 10.65 45.41
N GLY A 385 2.55 11.77 45.50
CA GLY A 385 2.37 12.52 46.74
C GLY A 385 1.74 11.68 47.85
N GLY A 386 0.66 10.96 47.53
CA GLY A 386 0.01 10.02 48.44
C GLY A 386 0.93 8.90 48.95
N ILE A 387 1.85 8.41 48.10
CA ILE A 387 2.88 7.45 48.47
C ILE A 387 3.95 8.09 49.38
N ARG A 388 4.34 9.35 49.14
CA ARG A 388 5.28 10.08 50.02
C ARG A 388 4.66 10.52 51.36
N SER A 389 3.34 10.66 51.45
CA SER A 389 2.64 10.84 52.74
C SER A 389 2.52 9.54 53.55
N TYR A 390 2.76 8.38 52.94
CA TYR A 390 2.94 7.11 53.66
C TYR A 390 4.36 7.05 54.26
N ASN A 391 4.61 7.81 55.33
CA ASN A 391 5.89 7.76 56.03
C ASN A 391 6.06 6.37 56.70
N PRO A 392 7.05 5.55 56.32
CA PRO A 392 7.27 4.24 56.93
C PRO A 392 7.58 4.33 58.43
N GLU A 393 8.11 5.46 58.92
CA GLU A 393 8.37 5.69 60.36
C GLU A 393 7.09 5.68 61.18
N GLN A 394 5.94 6.13 60.64
CA GLN A 394 4.66 6.09 61.36
C GLN A 394 4.15 4.65 61.55
N ILE A 395 4.42 3.77 60.58
CA ILE A 395 4.13 2.32 60.70
C ILE A 395 5.10 1.69 61.70
N MET A 396 6.38 2.04 61.65
CA MET A 396 7.39 1.50 62.57
C MET A 396 7.14 1.94 64.03
N LEU A 397 6.74 3.20 64.26
CA LEU A 397 6.38 3.73 65.58
C LEU A 397 5.09 3.09 66.11
N SER A 398 4.04 2.95 65.29
CA SER A 398 2.79 2.31 65.71
C SER A 398 2.94 0.80 65.96
N ALA A 399 3.89 0.14 65.28
CA ALA A 399 4.31 -1.23 65.59
C ALA A 399 5.12 -1.31 66.90
N ALA A 400 6.07 -0.39 67.11
CA ALA A 400 6.91 -0.35 68.31
C ALA A 400 6.09 -0.10 69.60
N VAL A 401 5.13 0.83 69.56
CA VAL A 401 4.24 1.19 70.69
C VAL A 401 3.35 0.01 71.13
N ARG A 402 3.18 -1.03 70.30
CA ARG A 402 2.42 -2.25 70.67
C ARG A 402 3.24 -3.32 71.42
N ARG A 403 4.52 -3.10 71.75
CA ARG A 403 5.30 -4.04 72.60
C ARG A 403 5.15 -3.74 74.09
N THR A 404 4.06 -4.23 74.69
CA THR A 404 3.79 -4.11 76.13
C THR A 404 4.63 -5.07 76.99
N SER A 405 5.81 -4.61 77.42
CA SER A 405 6.47 -4.91 78.72
C SER A 405 6.76 -6.37 79.16
N ARG A 406 6.32 -7.43 78.48
CA ARG A 406 6.33 -8.81 79.02
C ARG A 406 7.55 -9.67 78.67
N ASP A 407 8.26 -9.41 77.58
CA ASP A 407 9.33 -10.30 77.10
C ASP A 407 10.73 -10.02 77.69
N VAL A 408 10.89 -8.92 78.43
CA VAL A 408 12.22 -8.46 78.90
C VAL A 408 12.76 -9.27 80.09
N SER A 409 11.90 -9.97 80.85
CA SER A 409 12.33 -10.84 81.96
C SER A 409 12.91 -12.17 81.48
N ILE A 410 12.37 -12.76 80.42
CA ILE A 410 12.64 -14.15 80.01
C ILE A 410 14.07 -14.32 79.45
N MET A 411 14.68 -13.26 78.92
CA MET A 411 16.06 -13.32 78.42
C MET A 411 17.15 -13.31 79.51
N LYS A 412 16.84 -13.04 80.78
CA LYS A 412 17.86 -13.00 81.85
C LYS A 412 18.14 -14.33 82.54
N GLU A 413 17.22 -15.29 82.52
CA GLU A 413 17.42 -16.58 83.21
C GLU A 413 18.20 -17.60 82.36
N LYS A 414 18.15 -17.50 81.03
CA LYS A 414 18.77 -18.48 80.10
C LYS A 414 20.29 -18.33 79.87
N LEU A 415 20.97 -17.47 80.64
CA LEU A 415 22.42 -17.24 80.53
C LEU A 415 23.21 -17.63 81.79
N ILE A 416 22.59 -18.34 82.75
CA ILE A 416 23.20 -18.66 84.05
C ILE A 416 23.27 -20.19 84.31
N PHE A 417 22.65 -21.02 83.47
CA PHE A 417 22.47 -22.47 83.71
C PHE A 417 23.06 -23.41 82.64
N SER A 418 23.98 -22.93 81.79
CA SER A 418 24.69 -23.76 80.79
C SER A 418 26.18 -23.95 81.10
N GLU A 419 26.61 -23.67 82.33
CA GLU A 419 28.01 -23.79 82.78
C GLU A 419 28.06 -24.55 84.12
N ILE A 420 27.75 -25.85 84.08
CA ILE A 420 28.13 -26.86 85.10
C ILE A 420 27.96 -28.27 84.50
N SER A 421 29.00 -29.10 84.68
CA SER A 421 29.08 -30.54 84.40
C SER A 421 28.83 -31.06 82.97
N ASP A 422 29.94 -31.22 82.23
CA ASP A 422 30.20 -32.50 81.55
C ASP A 422 30.20 -33.66 82.58
N GLY A 423 30.06 -34.91 82.12
CA GLY A 423 30.48 -36.06 82.93
C GLY A 423 29.87 -37.43 82.64
N VAL A 424 30.72 -38.34 82.14
CA VAL A 424 30.69 -39.81 82.35
C VAL A 424 29.62 -40.63 81.61
N GLU A 425 30.07 -41.41 80.62
CA GLU A 425 29.43 -42.67 80.19
C GLU A 425 29.79 -43.83 81.14
N VAL A 426 28.85 -44.75 81.38
CA VAL A 426 29.11 -46.14 81.85
C VAL A 426 28.12 -47.09 81.15
N SER A 427 28.58 -48.31 80.85
CA SER A 427 27.94 -49.25 79.93
C SER A 427 26.98 -50.29 80.56
N ASP A 428 26.32 -51.04 79.66
CA ASP A 428 26.04 -52.49 79.70
C ASP A 428 24.70 -53.09 80.25
N VAL A 429 23.98 -53.68 79.28
CA VAL A 429 23.53 -55.11 79.21
C VAL A 429 22.14 -55.56 79.76
N LEU A 430 21.30 -55.99 78.79
CA LEU A 430 20.21 -57.01 78.76
C LEU A 430 19.15 -57.15 79.89
N SER A 431 17.85 -57.20 79.47
CA SER A 431 16.78 -58.17 79.84
C SER A 431 15.42 -57.67 79.28
N VAL A 432 14.81 -58.18 78.19
CA VAL A 432 14.05 -59.45 77.95
C VAL A 432 12.54 -59.37 78.28
N CYS A 433 11.69 -59.83 77.32
CA CYS A 433 10.20 -59.98 77.37
C CYS A 433 9.39 -58.65 77.47
N SER A 434 8.11 -58.50 77.09
CA SER A 434 7.07 -59.31 76.37
C SER A 434 5.84 -58.38 76.12
N ASP A 435 4.80 -58.62 75.30
CA ASP A 435 4.44 -59.68 74.32
C ASP A 435 3.28 -59.20 73.39
N ASN A 436 3.08 -59.85 72.23
CA ASN A 436 1.80 -60.02 71.48
C ASN A 436 1.04 -58.78 70.90
N SER A 437 0.17 -58.90 69.87
CA SER A 437 0.00 -59.89 68.77
C SER A 437 -1.03 -59.39 67.70
N TYR A 438 -1.09 -60.11 66.58
CA TYR A 438 -2.16 -60.21 65.54
C TYR A 438 -2.08 -59.40 64.23
N ASP A 439 -1.72 -60.14 63.17
CA ASP A 439 -1.97 -59.85 61.75
C ASP A 439 -3.46 -60.00 61.33
N THR A 440 -3.83 -59.62 60.10
CA THR A 440 -4.19 -60.59 59.02
C THR A 440 -4.63 -59.93 57.68
N TYR A 441 -3.78 -60.12 56.66
CA TYR A 441 -3.98 -60.27 55.20
C TYR A 441 -5.31 -60.00 54.46
N ALA A 442 -5.18 -59.31 53.29
CA ALA A 442 -5.40 -59.85 51.93
C ALA A 442 -4.83 -58.85 50.86
N ASN A 443 -3.83 -59.19 50.02
CA ASN A 443 -3.88 -59.93 48.72
C ASN A 443 -4.75 -59.28 47.62
N SER A 444 -4.34 -59.05 46.35
CA SER A 444 -3.06 -59.18 45.58
C SER A 444 -3.15 -58.24 44.32
N THR A 445 -2.33 -58.19 43.24
CA THR A 445 -1.23 -59.01 42.64
C THR A 445 -0.40 -58.15 41.64
N ALA A 446 0.74 -58.65 41.13
CA ALA A 446 1.43 -58.19 39.89
C ALA A 446 1.06 -59.11 38.68
N THR A 447 1.48 -59.00 37.40
CA THR A 447 2.80 -58.77 36.74
C THR A 447 2.67 -58.36 35.23
N PRO A 448 3.78 -58.14 34.46
CA PRO A 448 3.74 -57.58 33.07
C PRO A 448 4.39 -58.43 31.92
N VAL A 449 4.35 -57.89 30.67
CA VAL A 449 5.16 -58.23 29.43
C VAL A 449 4.74 -59.40 28.50
N GLY A 450 4.75 -59.20 27.16
CA GLY A 450 4.74 -60.27 26.12
C GLY A 450 4.34 -59.87 24.66
N PRO A 451 5.06 -60.27 23.57
CA PRO A 451 4.72 -59.88 22.15
C PRO A 451 4.71 -61.00 21.04
N ARG A 452 4.29 -60.64 19.80
CA ARG A 452 4.20 -61.41 18.50
C ARG A 452 2.99 -62.37 18.35
N GLY A 453 2.37 -62.66 17.18
CA GLY A 453 2.42 -62.13 15.78
C GLY A 453 2.91 -63.14 14.71
N GLY A 454 2.34 -63.34 13.49
CA GLY A 454 1.12 -62.84 12.80
C GLY A 454 1.05 -63.16 11.27
N GLY A 455 -0.13 -63.21 10.62
CA GLY A 455 -0.39 -63.50 9.16
C GLY A 455 -1.79 -64.14 8.90
N SER A 456 -2.35 -64.36 7.69
CA SER A 456 -2.10 -63.93 6.28
C SER A 456 -3.27 -64.35 5.32
N ARG A 457 -3.43 -63.70 4.13
CA ARG A 457 -4.31 -64.08 2.95
C ARG A 457 -5.86 -64.01 3.14
N THR A 458 -6.75 -63.78 2.14
CA THR A 458 -6.70 -63.54 0.65
C THR A 458 -7.88 -62.68 0.11
N LYS A 459 -7.78 -62.18 -1.16
CA LYS A 459 -8.79 -61.72 -2.19
C LYS A 459 -10.31 -61.83 -1.90
N THR A 460 -11.24 -61.02 -2.46
CA THR A 460 -11.39 -60.35 -3.81
C THR A 460 -11.95 -58.90 -3.67
N LEU A 461 -11.90 -57.93 -4.61
CA LEU A 461 -11.88 -57.83 -6.09
C LEU A 461 -13.24 -57.99 -6.80
N ILE A 462 -13.88 -56.88 -7.22
CA ILE A 462 -14.60 -56.75 -8.51
C ILE A 462 -14.74 -55.27 -8.90
N GLU A 463 -14.72 -55.03 -10.20
CA GLU A 463 -14.85 -53.73 -10.88
C GLU A 463 -16.11 -53.77 -11.77
N ARG A 464 -16.86 -52.67 -11.90
CA ARG A 464 -17.64 -52.46 -13.13
C ARG A 464 -18.03 -51.01 -13.42
N SER A 465 -17.76 -50.61 -14.66
CA SER A 465 -18.33 -49.43 -15.32
C SER A 465 -19.70 -49.74 -15.93
N GLY A 466 -20.50 -48.69 -16.19
CA GLY A 466 -21.39 -48.65 -17.36
C GLY A 466 -22.87 -48.46 -17.09
N ARG A 467 -23.34 -47.21 -17.27
CA ARG A 467 -24.15 -46.84 -18.45
C ARG A 467 -24.01 -45.35 -18.76
#